data_AF-A0A954BAD0-F1
#
_entry.id   AF-A0A954BAD0-F1
#
_cell.length_a   1.000
_cell.length_b   1.000
_cell.length_c   1.000
_cell.angle_alpha   90.00
_cell.angle_beta   90.00
_cell.angle_gamma   90.00
#
_symmetry.space_group_name_H-M   'P 1'
#
loop_
_entity.id
_entity.type
_entity.pdbx_description
1 polymer ?
#
loop_
_entity_poly.entity_id
_entity_poly.type
_entity_poly.pdbx_seq_one_letter_code
_entity_poly.pdbx_strand_id
1 'polypeptide(L)'
;MTFTERFGSFVCAGDTITCEADGFTVMAAIVLDDCPDAPDQRQDGFWPSLYKDAPGFIGPGNGFRERFAEAQAEAEAVMEAWRKGEWFYCGICLSVALEGVTLDTQAASLWGVEANYPGSDNAYLTEVANDLLPEALDTARAVLARLRAIPAGEARV
;
A
#
# COMPACT_ATOMS: atom_id res chain seq x y z
N MET A 1 -3.93 -17.26 10.44
CA MET A 1 -4.81 -16.16 10.89
C MET A 1 -4.57 -14.97 9.97
N THR A 2 -5.47 -13.98 9.96
CA THR A 2 -5.41 -12.78 9.11
C THR A 2 -5.55 -11.53 9.98
N PHE A 3 -5.23 -10.34 9.46
CA PHE A 3 -5.53 -9.08 10.13
C PHE A 3 -7.05 -8.93 10.32
N THR A 4 -7.48 -8.71 11.56
CA THR A 4 -8.89 -8.48 11.94
C THR A 4 -9.18 -6.99 12.11
N GLU A 5 -8.19 -6.22 12.57
CA GLU A 5 -8.17 -4.77 12.49
C GLU A 5 -7.99 -4.35 11.02
N ARG A 6 -8.62 -3.24 10.65
CA ARG A 6 -8.53 -2.66 9.32
C ARG A 6 -7.93 -1.26 9.42
N PHE A 7 -7.20 -0.87 8.39
CA PHE A 7 -6.87 0.53 8.19
C PHE A 7 -8.17 1.36 8.11
N GLY A 8 -8.10 2.59 8.62
CA GLY A 8 -9.23 3.51 8.62
C GLY A 8 -9.61 3.98 7.22
N SER A 9 -10.81 4.58 7.10
CA SER A 9 -11.27 5.18 5.84
C SER A 9 -10.45 6.40 5.39
N PHE A 10 -9.64 6.95 6.28
CA PHE A 10 -8.65 7.97 5.99
C PHE A 10 -7.39 7.65 6.80
N VAL A 11 -6.25 7.58 6.12
CA VAL A 11 -4.98 7.14 6.71
C VAL A 11 -3.84 8.11 6.47
N CYS A 12 -2.83 8.02 7.31
CA CYS A 12 -1.57 8.73 7.21
C CYS A 12 -0.40 7.75 7.09
N ALA A 13 0.72 8.23 6.53
CA ALA A 13 1.97 7.50 6.65
C ALA A 13 2.33 7.31 8.14
N GLY A 14 2.73 6.09 8.50
CA GLY A 14 3.00 5.68 9.88
C GLY A 14 1.81 5.02 10.59
N ASP A 15 0.61 5.02 10.00
CA ASP A 15 -0.51 4.24 10.55
C ASP A 15 -0.19 2.74 10.48
N THR A 16 -0.61 2.01 11.52
CA THR A 16 -0.29 0.59 11.68
C THR A 16 -1.51 -0.22 12.11
N ILE A 17 -1.55 -1.49 11.69
CA ILE A 17 -2.42 -2.53 12.24
C ILE A 17 -1.58 -3.74 12.64
N THR A 18 -2.05 -4.53 13.61
CA THR A 18 -1.29 -5.68 14.12
C THR A 18 -2.15 -6.94 14.14
N CYS A 19 -1.51 -8.10 13.92
CA CYS A 19 -2.13 -9.40 14.17
C CYS A 19 -1.13 -10.40 14.77
N GLU A 20 -1.67 -11.46 15.37
CA GLU A 20 -0.91 -12.61 15.86
C GLU A 20 -1.10 -13.78 14.89
N ALA A 21 0.00 -14.36 14.41
CA ALA A 21 -0.04 -15.49 13.49
C ALA A 21 1.16 -16.43 13.75
N ASP A 22 0.88 -17.72 13.90
CA ASP A 22 1.88 -18.77 14.15
C ASP A 22 2.84 -18.49 15.33
N GLY A 23 2.37 -17.73 16.33
CA GLY A 23 3.16 -17.31 17.49
C GLY A 23 4.05 -16.08 17.26
N PHE A 24 3.95 -15.45 16.09
CA PHE A 24 4.59 -14.17 15.78
C PHE A 24 3.59 -13.03 15.87
N THR A 25 4.07 -11.88 16.37
CA THR A 25 3.39 -10.60 16.23
C THR A 25 3.79 -10.00 14.89
N VAL A 26 2.82 -9.74 14.02
CA VAL A 26 3.03 -9.12 12.70
C VAL A 26 2.38 -7.74 12.69
N MET A 27 3.14 -6.71 12.37
CA MET A 27 2.66 -5.34 12.25
C MET A 27 2.79 -4.89 10.79
N ALA A 28 1.66 -4.49 10.19
CA ALA A 28 1.63 -3.84 8.89
C ALA A 28 1.63 -2.32 9.10
N ALA A 29 2.51 -1.61 8.41
CA ALA A 29 2.64 -0.16 8.46
C ALA A 29 2.48 0.45 7.07
N ILE A 30 1.82 1.61 7.01
CA ILE A 30 1.77 2.45 5.81
C ILE A 30 3.05 3.28 5.76
N VAL A 31 3.83 3.12 4.70
CA VAL A 31 5.08 3.87 4.47
C VAL A 31 4.92 4.75 3.24
N LEU A 32 5.29 6.03 3.32
CA LEU A 32 5.18 6.94 2.17
C LEU A 32 6.09 6.47 1.02
N ASP A 33 5.56 6.42 -0.20
CA ASP A 33 6.36 6.18 -1.42
C ASP A 33 7.27 7.39 -1.68
N ASP A 34 8.53 7.14 -2.02
CA ASP A 34 9.54 8.18 -2.26
C ASP A 34 9.53 8.70 -3.70
N CYS A 35 8.79 8.06 -4.61
CA CYS A 35 8.71 8.48 -5.99
C CYS A 35 7.81 9.73 -6.15
N PRO A 36 8.35 10.85 -6.65
CA PRO A 36 7.68 12.15 -6.65
C PRO A 36 6.68 12.35 -7.80
N ASP A 37 6.56 11.37 -8.70
CA ASP A 37 5.74 11.47 -9.90
C ASP A 37 4.25 11.62 -9.53
N ALA A 38 3.61 12.65 -10.09
CA ALA A 38 2.19 12.93 -9.96
C ALA A 38 1.33 11.87 -10.69
N PRO A 39 0.02 11.74 -10.38
CA PRO A 39 -0.86 10.77 -11.03
C PRO A 39 -0.78 10.81 -12.56
N ASP A 40 -0.82 12.01 -13.13
CA ASP A 40 -0.84 12.23 -14.57
C ASP A 40 0.50 11.95 -15.26
N GLN A 41 1.56 11.75 -14.48
CA GLN A 41 2.87 11.31 -14.96
C GLN A 41 3.01 9.79 -14.91
N ARG A 42 2.34 9.12 -13.95
CA ARG A 42 2.40 7.66 -13.78
C ARG A 42 1.36 6.89 -14.61
N GLN A 43 0.21 7.51 -14.89
CA GLN A 43 -0.89 6.84 -15.57
C GLN A 43 -1.17 7.47 -16.94
N ASP A 44 -0.87 6.70 -17.99
CA ASP A 44 -1.25 7.08 -19.34
C ASP A 44 -2.79 7.13 -19.47
N GLY A 45 -3.29 8.20 -20.07
CA GLY A 45 -4.73 8.46 -20.18
C GLY A 45 -5.41 8.94 -18.91
N PHE A 46 -4.65 9.35 -17.87
CA PHE A 46 -5.20 10.00 -16.68
C PHE A 46 -6.13 11.16 -17.02
N TRP A 47 -5.68 12.04 -17.93
CA TRP A 47 -6.49 13.15 -18.42
C TRP A 47 -7.45 12.67 -19.51
N PRO A 48 -8.76 12.91 -19.37
CA PRO A 48 -9.72 12.50 -20.37
C PRO A 48 -9.52 13.27 -21.67
N SER A 49 -9.92 12.65 -22.79
CA SER A 49 -9.74 13.19 -24.12
C SER A 49 -10.92 12.87 -25.02
N LEU A 50 -11.22 13.79 -25.93
CA LEU A 50 -12.18 13.59 -27.01
C LEU A 50 -11.53 13.06 -28.30
N TYR A 51 -10.20 12.95 -28.33
CA TYR A 51 -9.45 12.50 -29.50
C TYR A 51 -9.25 11.00 -29.46
N LYS A 52 -9.72 10.30 -30.50
CA LYS A 52 -9.72 8.84 -30.59
C LYS A 52 -8.36 8.15 -30.44
N ASP A 53 -7.29 8.86 -30.80
CA ASP A 53 -5.92 8.32 -30.78
C ASP A 53 -5.16 8.78 -29.52
N ALA A 54 -5.81 9.56 -28.64
CA ALA A 54 -5.25 9.93 -27.36
C ALA A 54 -5.50 8.82 -26.32
N PRO A 55 -4.53 8.55 -25.43
CA PRO A 55 -4.67 7.51 -24.41
C PRO A 55 -5.90 7.67 -23.49
N GLY A 56 -6.27 8.90 -23.15
CA GLY A 56 -7.44 9.20 -22.32
C GLY A 56 -8.76 9.26 -23.08
N PHE A 57 -8.86 8.69 -24.29
CA PHE A 57 -10.08 8.78 -25.09
C PHE A 57 -11.29 8.20 -24.34
N ILE A 58 -12.29 9.04 -24.05
CA ILE A 58 -13.48 8.65 -23.26
C ILE A 58 -14.46 7.71 -23.99
N GLY A 59 -14.07 7.23 -25.17
CA GLY A 59 -14.89 6.36 -26.01
C GLY A 59 -15.94 7.09 -26.86
N PRO A 60 -16.42 6.42 -27.92
CA PRO A 60 -17.46 6.96 -28.80
C PRO A 60 -18.84 6.92 -28.12
N GLY A 61 -19.79 7.72 -28.64
CA GLY A 61 -21.21 7.65 -28.25
C GLY A 61 -21.86 9.00 -27.94
N ASN A 62 -23.19 9.01 -27.84
CA ASN A 62 -23.99 10.21 -27.55
C ASN A 62 -23.69 10.78 -26.16
N GLY A 63 -23.86 12.08 -25.94
CA GLY A 63 -23.60 12.69 -24.62
C GLY A 63 -22.10 12.83 -24.28
N PHE A 64 -21.20 12.73 -25.27
CA PHE A 64 -19.75 12.79 -25.05
C PHE A 64 -19.28 14.06 -24.31
N ARG A 65 -19.98 15.19 -24.43
CA ARG A 65 -19.65 16.42 -23.72
C ARG A 65 -19.88 16.31 -22.21
N GLU A 66 -20.99 15.68 -21.82
CA GLU A 66 -21.35 15.47 -20.42
C GLU A 66 -20.40 14.45 -19.79
N ARG A 67 -20.17 13.32 -20.45
CA ARG A 67 -19.17 12.33 -20.00
C ARG A 67 -17.76 12.90 -19.90
N PHE A 68 -17.36 13.75 -20.85
CA PHE A 68 -16.07 14.43 -20.79
C PHE A 68 -15.99 15.35 -19.58
N ALA A 69 -17.03 16.16 -19.34
CA ALA A 69 -17.06 17.06 -18.20
C ALA A 69 -17.02 16.31 -16.86
N GLU A 70 -17.73 15.18 -16.76
CA GLU A 70 -17.70 14.29 -15.59
C GLU A 70 -16.31 13.71 -15.36
N ALA A 71 -15.72 13.07 -16.37
CA ALA A 71 -14.36 12.52 -16.29
C ALA A 71 -13.30 13.60 -16.00
N GLN A 72 -13.49 14.82 -16.54
CA GLN A 72 -12.59 15.94 -16.29
C GLN A 72 -12.66 16.38 -14.82
N ALA A 73 -13.88 16.48 -14.27
CA ALA A 73 -14.07 16.83 -12.87
C ALA A 73 -13.51 15.76 -11.91
N GLU A 74 -13.65 14.48 -12.25
CA GLU A 74 -13.06 13.37 -11.49
C GLU A 74 -11.52 13.44 -11.49
N ALA A 75 -10.89 13.60 -12.66
CA ALA A 75 -9.44 13.74 -12.77
C ALA A 75 -8.91 14.98 -12.02
N GLU A 76 -9.64 16.10 -12.08
CA GLU A 76 -9.31 17.31 -11.33
C GLU A 76 -9.39 17.10 -9.82
N ALA A 77 -10.41 16.38 -9.34
CA ALA A 77 -10.56 16.06 -7.92
C ALA A 77 -9.42 15.16 -7.41
N VAL A 78 -8.97 14.19 -8.21
CA VAL A 78 -7.80 13.35 -7.89
C VAL A 78 -6.53 14.19 -7.79
N MET A 79 -6.29 15.08 -8.77
CA MET A 79 -5.13 15.97 -8.73
C MET A 79 -5.19 16.95 -7.55
N GLU A 80 -6.38 17.43 -7.18
CA GLU A 80 -6.55 18.30 -6.01
C GLU A 80 -6.22 17.56 -4.70
N ALA A 81 -6.73 16.34 -4.52
CA ALA A 81 -6.43 15.50 -3.36
C ALA A 81 -4.93 15.20 -3.26
N TRP A 82 -4.28 14.87 -4.38
CA TRP A 82 -2.83 14.67 -4.44
C TRP A 82 -2.05 15.94 -4.03
N ARG A 83 -2.39 17.10 -4.60
CA ARG A 83 -1.71 18.37 -4.30
C ARG A 83 -1.84 18.78 -2.83
N LYS A 84 -2.94 18.41 -2.18
CA LYS A 84 -3.16 18.62 -0.74
C LYS A 84 -2.45 17.60 0.15
N GLY A 85 -1.89 16.53 -0.43
CA GLY A 85 -1.34 15.40 0.31
C GLY A 85 -2.41 14.56 1.01
N GLU A 86 -3.67 14.70 0.61
CA GLU A 86 -4.78 13.89 1.13
C GLU A 86 -4.75 12.49 0.50
N TRP A 87 -4.45 12.41 -0.80
CA TRP A 87 -4.16 11.16 -1.51
C TRP A 87 -2.66 11.05 -1.81
N PHE A 88 -2.09 9.86 -1.63
CA PHE A 88 -0.67 9.61 -1.84
C PHE A 88 -0.37 8.16 -2.22
N TYR A 89 0.76 7.92 -2.88
CA TYR A 89 1.30 6.58 -3.05
C TYR A 89 2.06 6.14 -1.79
N CYS A 90 1.94 4.87 -1.44
CA CYS A 90 2.53 4.27 -0.26
C CYS A 90 3.00 2.84 -0.52
N GLY A 91 3.74 2.31 0.45
CA GLY A 91 3.98 0.90 0.61
C GLY A 91 3.27 0.37 1.86
N ILE A 92 2.80 -0.88 1.78
CA ILE A 92 2.42 -1.66 2.95
C ILE A 92 3.61 -2.54 3.31
N CYS A 93 4.22 -2.26 4.46
CA CYS A 93 5.41 -2.96 4.95
C CYS A 93 5.07 -3.75 6.21
N LEU A 94 5.37 -5.06 6.18
CA LEU A 94 5.16 -5.95 7.32
C LEU A 94 6.47 -6.12 8.08
N SER A 95 6.41 -5.90 9.39
CA SER A 95 7.45 -6.29 10.34
C SER A 95 6.98 -7.47 11.17
N VAL A 96 7.93 -8.29 11.63
CA VAL A 96 7.64 -9.50 12.40
C VAL A 96 8.47 -9.53 13.68
N ALA A 97 7.82 -9.86 14.79
CA ALA A 97 8.42 -9.99 16.10
C ALA A 97 8.01 -11.30 16.78
N LEU A 98 8.86 -11.78 17.69
CA LEU A 98 8.60 -12.93 18.55
C LEU A 98 8.87 -12.52 19.99
N GLU A 99 7.86 -12.64 20.86
CA GLU A 99 7.96 -12.30 22.29
C GLU A 99 8.51 -10.87 22.54
N GLY A 100 8.11 -9.91 21.71
CA GLY A 100 8.56 -8.51 21.77
C GLY A 100 9.94 -8.24 21.16
N VAL A 101 10.63 -9.26 20.64
CA VAL A 101 11.89 -9.11 19.91
C VAL A 101 11.60 -9.03 18.42
N THR A 102 11.90 -7.89 17.80
CA THR A 102 11.82 -7.73 16.34
C THR A 102 12.81 -8.67 15.65
N LEU A 103 12.28 -9.54 14.79
CA LEU A 103 13.08 -10.46 13.98
C LEU A 103 13.46 -9.82 12.64
N ASP A 104 12.53 -9.09 12.02
CA ASP A 104 12.74 -8.30 10.80
C ASP A 104 11.77 -7.11 10.76
N THR A 105 12.28 -5.93 10.38
CA THR A 105 11.50 -4.69 10.26
C THR A 105 10.80 -4.55 8.90
N GLN A 106 11.18 -5.35 7.90
CA GLN A 106 10.64 -5.32 6.54
C GLN A 106 10.59 -6.75 5.96
N ALA A 107 9.86 -7.63 6.66
CA ALA A 107 9.75 -9.04 6.35
C ALA A 107 9.05 -9.33 5.02
N ALA A 108 8.14 -8.44 4.60
CA ALA A 108 7.48 -8.42 3.29
C ALA A 108 6.98 -6.99 3.01
N SER A 109 6.95 -6.57 1.74
CA SER A 109 6.41 -5.25 1.39
C SER A 109 5.90 -5.19 -0.05
N LEU A 110 4.81 -4.44 -0.27
CA LEU A 110 4.33 -4.02 -1.60
C LEU A 110 4.32 -2.49 -1.67
N TRP A 111 4.79 -1.93 -2.79
CA TRP A 111 4.93 -0.49 -3.02
C TRP A 111 4.13 -0.04 -4.25
N GLY A 112 3.92 1.28 -4.38
CA GLY A 112 3.06 1.85 -5.43
C GLY A 112 1.57 1.62 -5.18
N VAL A 113 1.21 1.35 -3.92
CA VAL A 113 -0.16 1.23 -3.45
C VAL A 113 -0.71 2.63 -3.24
N GLU A 114 -1.97 2.88 -3.55
CA GLU A 114 -2.58 4.19 -3.34
C GLU A 114 -3.09 4.29 -1.89
N ALA A 115 -3.25 5.48 -1.32
CA ALA A 115 -3.92 5.69 -0.04
C ALA A 115 -4.84 6.90 -0.14
N ASN A 116 -6.06 6.78 0.39
CA ASN A 116 -7.12 7.78 0.37
C ASN A 116 -7.55 8.22 -1.04
N TYR A 117 -7.60 7.27 -2.00
CA TYR A 117 -8.07 7.61 -3.35
C TYR A 117 -9.49 8.18 -3.27
N PRO A 118 -9.82 9.29 -3.94
CA PRO A 118 -11.15 9.90 -3.84
C PRO A 118 -12.28 8.89 -4.06
N GLY A 119 -13.18 8.78 -3.08
CA GLY A 119 -14.31 7.83 -3.11
C GLY A 119 -13.97 6.40 -2.63
N SER A 120 -12.72 6.13 -2.25
CA SER A 120 -12.29 4.87 -1.63
C SER A 120 -12.47 4.90 -0.10
N ASP A 121 -12.57 3.71 0.50
CA ASP A 121 -12.58 3.49 1.95
C ASP A 121 -11.29 2.85 2.48
N ASN A 122 -10.26 2.73 1.62
CA ASN A 122 -8.97 2.08 1.89
C ASN A 122 -9.05 0.60 2.31
N ALA A 123 -10.18 -0.10 2.12
CA ALA A 123 -10.30 -1.49 2.54
C ALA A 123 -9.22 -2.39 1.94
N TYR A 124 -8.83 -2.14 0.69
CA TYR A 124 -7.78 -2.90 -0.02
C TYR A 124 -6.40 -2.79 0.61
N LEU A 125 -6.08 -1.75 1.41
CA LEU A 125 -4.81 -1.67 2.14
C LEU A 125 -4.65 -2.84 3.11
N THR A 126 -5.76 -3.24 3.74
CA THR A 126 -5.78 -4.40 4.64
C THR A 126 -5.74 -5.72 3.85
N GLU A 127 -6.31 -5.74 2.64
CA GLU A 127 -6.20 -6.90 1.75
C GLU A 127 -4.74 -7.13 1.32
N VAL A 128 -4.04 -6.07 0.92
CA VAL A 128 -2.59 -6.13 0.62
C VAL A 128 -1.79 -6.63 1.82
N ALA A 129 -2.08 -6.15 3.04
CA ALA A 129 -1.41 -6.65 4.24
C ALA A 129 -1.65 -8.16 4.47
N ASN A 130 -2.86 -8.64 4.18
CA ASN A 130 -3.18 -10.07 4.28
C ASN A 130 -2.51 -10.90 3.20
N ASP A 131 -2.40 -10.39 1.98
CA ASP A 131 -1.71 -11.06 0.87
C ASP A 131 -0.20 -11.21 1.14
N LEU A 132 0.40 -10.23 1.83
CA LEU A 132 1.82 -10.25 2.23
C LEU A 132 2.10 -11.12 3.47
N LEU A 133 1.07 -11.47 4.26
CA LEU A 133 1.25 -12.16 5.53
C LEU A 133 1.97 -13.52 5.41
N PRO A 134 1.65 -14.40 4.44
CA PRO A 134 2.36 -15.66 4.27
C PRO A 134 3.87 -15.48 4.04
N GLU A 135 4.26 -14.49 3.23
CA GLU A 135 5.67 -14.17 2.95
C GLU A 135 6.38 -13.67 4.21
N ALA A 136 5.76 -12.77 4.96
CA ALA A 136 6.33 -12.27 6.22
C ALA A 136 6.56 -13.41 7.24
N LEU A 137 5.65 -14.38 7.31
CA LEU A 137 5.79 -15.54 8.19
C LEU A 137 6.89 -16.51 7.72
N ASP A 138 7.08 -16.69 6.41
CA ASP A 138 8.21 -17.45 5.87
C ASP A 138 9.55 -16.80 6.23
N THR A 139 9.64 -15.47 6.10
CA THR A 139 10.81 -14.70 6.54
C THR A 139 11.06 -14.90 8.04
N ALA A 140 10.03 -14.78 8.88
CA ALA A 140 10.14 -14.97 10.33
C ALA A 140 10.67 -16.38 10.68
N ARG A 141 10.13 -17.42 10.04
CA ARG A 141 10.58 -18.81 10.22
C ARG A 141 12.04 -19.00 9.81
N ALA A 142 12.45 -18.41 8.70
CA ALA A 142 13.82 -18.48 8.22
C ALA A 142 14.82 -17.79 9.18
N VAL A 143 14.47 -16.59 9.67
CA VAL A 143 15.27 -15.87 10.67
C VAL A 143 15.40 -16.69 11.96
N LEU A 144 14.29 -17.25 12.46
CA LEU A 144 14.30 -18.06 13.67
C LEU A 144 15.14 -19.33 13.51
N ALA A 145 15.06 -20.01 12.36
CA ALA A 145 15.88 -21.17 12.06
C ALA A 145 17.37 -20.82 12.07
N ARG A 146 17.74 -19.66 11.49
CA ARG A 146 19.11 -19.15 11.50
C ARG A 146 19.59 -18.85 12.93
N LEU A 147 18.78 -18.19 13.75
CA LEU A 147 19.12 -17.87 15.15
C LEU A 147 19.32 -19.13 16.00
N ARG A 148 18.49 -20.17 15.79
CA ARG A 148 18.61 -21.46 16.48
C ARG A 148 19.84 -22.28 16.05
N ALA A 149 20.31 -22.07 14.82
CA ALA A 149 21.50 -22.76 14.31
C ALA A 149 22.81 -22.15 14.84
N ILE A 150 22.77 -20.95 15.42
CA ILE A 150 23.93 -20.34 16.07
C ILE A 150 24.20 -21.11 17.38
N PRO A 151 25.36 -21.78 17.53
CA PRO A 151 25.72 -22.42 18.78
C PRO A 151 25.76 -21.40 19.91
N ALA A 152 25.31 -21.77 21.11
CA ALA A 152 25.48 -20.95 22.30
C ALA A 152 26.98 -20.82 22.62
N GLY A 153 27.61 -19.74 22.13
CA GLY A 153 29.03 -19.39 22.30
C GLY A 153 29.62 -18.93 20.96
N GLU A 154 30.01 -17.68 20.76
CA GLU A 154 30.84 -16.83 21.61
C GLU A 154 30.17 -15.46 21.82
N ALA A 155 29.65 -15.20 23.02
CA ALA A 155 29.59 -13.83 23.51
C ALA A 155 31.04 -13.41 23.77
N ARG A 156 31.70 -12.77 22.79
CA ARG A 156 33.00 -12.14 23.00
C ARG A 156 32.78 -10.92 23.88
N VAL A 157 33.26 -11.04 25.12
CA VAL A 157 33.47 -9.97 26.08
C VAL A 157 34.55 -9.01 25.56
#